data_AF-A0A7X7BGN4-F1
#
_entry.id   AF-A0A7X7BGN4-F1
#
_cell.length_a   1.000
_cell.length_b   1.000
_cell.length_c   1.000
_cell.angle_alpha   90.00
_cell.angle_beta   90.00
_cell.angle_gamma   90.00
#
_symmetry.space_group_name_H-M   'P 1'
#
loop_
_entity.id
_entity.type
_entity.pdbx_description
1 polymer ?
#
loop_
_entity_poly.entity_id
_entity_poly.type
_entity_poly.pdbx_seq_one_letter_code
_entity_poly.pdbx_strand_id
1 'polypeptide(L)'
;SSTQMACIYAAIAAKGDIPAPRLLLSDEAAIWKEAVISDSNRVFLQQAMRATVEQTHRSAAYRDFAALAGKSGTVEASWDAELERVALDSWFIGFDLNRPDMVIAIQEQNVHKSPDRPSAALRFGQVYDLLYLDSSTARAGD
;
A
#
# COMPACT_ATOMS: atom_id res chain seq x y z
N SER A 1 -4.84 13.20 1.69
CA SER A 1 -5.84 12.16 2.02
C SER A 1 -5.29 10.81 1.59
N SER A 2 -5.43 9.77 2.42
CA SER A 2 -5.00 8.39 2.09
C SER A 2 -5.79 7.80 0.91
N THR A 3 -7.09 8.09 0.81
CA THR A 3 -7.93 7.67 -0.32
C THR A 3 -7.42 8.21 -1.65
N GLN A 4 -7.10 9.50 -1.71
CA GLN A 4 -6.56 10.12 -2.93
C GLN A 4 -5.23 9.49 -3.33
N MET A 5 -4.37 9.19 -2.35
CA MET A 5 -3.10 8.50 -2.60
C MET A 5 -3.32 7.09 -3.17
N ALA A 6 -4.25 6.32 -2.60
CA ALA A 6 -4.61 5.00 -3.13
C ALA A 6 -5.12 5.09 -4.59
N CYS A 7 -5.98 6.05 -4.90
CA CYS A 7 -6.47 6.28 -6.27
C CYS A 7 -5.34 6.63 -7.25
N ILE A 8 -4.40 7.50 -6.86
CA ILE A 8 -3.24 7.83 -7.71
C ILE A 8 -2.39 6.58 -7.97
N TYR A 9 -2.11 5.79 -6.94
CA TYR A 9 -1.34 4.55 -7.08
C TYR A 9 -2.09 3.45 -7.83
N ALA A 10 -3.43 3.49 -7.90
CA ALA A 10 -4.23 2.59 -8.73
C ALA A 10 -3.92 2.76 -10.23
N ALA A 11 -3.51 3.96 -10.68
CA ALA A 11 -3.03 4.14 -12.05
C ALA A 11 -1.77 3.30 -12.33
N ILE A 12 -0.91 3.10 -11.34
CA ILE A 12 0.28 2.24 -11.45
C ILE A 12 -0.11 0.76 -11.41
N ALA A 13 -1.07 0.38 -10.56
CA ALA A 13 -1.54 -1.00 -10.42
C ALA A 13 -2.29 -1.50 -11.67
N ALA A 14 -3.10 -0.63 -12.29
CA ALA A 14 -4.01 -0.96 -13.38
C ALA A 14 -3.50 -0.48 -14.76
N LYS A 15 -4.34 0.22 -15.53
CA LYS A 15 -4.09 0.60 -16.94
C LYS A 15 -3.67 2.06 -17.14
N GLY A 16 -3.13 2.70 -16.12
CA GLY A 16 -2.67 4.09 -16.20
C GLY A 16 -3.74 5.15 -15.94
N ASP A 17 -4.96 4.73 -15.57
CA ASP A 17 -6.07 5.64 -15.24
C ASP A 17 -6.24 5.78 -13.71
N ILE A 18 -6.64 6.97 -13.26
CA ILE A 18 -7.07 7.21 -11.88
C ILE A 18 -8.59 7.01 -11.81
N PRO A 19 -9.09 6.02 -11.05
CA PRO A 19 -10.52 5.84 -10.85
C PRO A 19 -11.09 6.97 -9.98
N ALA A 20 -12.33 7.35 -10.23
CA ALA A 20 -13.09 8.17 -9.29
C ALA A 20 -13.41 7.32 -8.04
N PRO A 21 -13.03 7.76 -6.83
CA PRO A 21 -13.36 7.01 -5.61
C PRO A 21 -14.87 7.02 -5.39
N ARG A 22 -15.46 5.85 -5.14
CA ARG A 22 -16.86 5.68 -4.74
C ARG A 22 -16.95 4.75 -3.54
N LEU A 23 -18.04 4.87 -2.78
CA LEU A 23 -18.30 4.01 -1.63
C LEU A 23 -19.66 3.31 -1.75
N LEU A 24 -20.67 4.00 -2.30
CA LEU A 24 -22.01 3.43 -2.43
C LEU A 24 -22.08 2.50 -3.63
N LEU A 25 -22.72 1.35 -3.43
CA LEU A 25 -22.92 0.36 -4.50
C LEU A 25 -23.72 0.93 -5.68
N SER A 26 -24.64 1.85 -5.39
CA SER A 26 -25.48 2.55 -6.37
C SER A 26 -24.73 3.54 -7.25
N ASP A 27 -23.56 4.00 -6.83
CA ASP A 27 -22.77 4.95 -7.61
C ASP A 27 -22.09 4.22 -8.77
N GLU A 28 -22.19 4.79 -9.97
CA GLU A 28 -21.54 4.25 -11.15
C GLU A 28 -20.01 4.34 -11.03
N ALA A 29 -19.30 3.33 -11.53
CA ALA A 29 -17.85 3.39 -11.66
C ALA A 29 -17.48 4.39 -12.75
N ALA A 30 -16.56 5.29 -12.45
CA ALA A 30 -16.09 6.30 -13.40
C ALA A 30 -14.56 6.43 -13.35
N ILE A 31 -13.99 6.86 -14.47
CA ILE A 31 -12.59 7.28 -14.55
C ILE A 31 -12.53 8.77 -14.23
N TRP A 32 -11.66 9.17 -13.31
CA TRP A 32 -11.47 10.58 -12.98
C TRP A 32 -10.39 11.23 -13.85
N LYS A 33 -9.29 10.53 -14.10
CA LYS A 33 -8.20 10.97 -14.98
C LYS A 33 -7.72 9.81 -15.83
N GLU A 34 -7.66 10.03 -17.13
CA GLU A 34 -7.21 9.03 -18.11
C GLU A 34 -5.72 9.16 -18.39
N ALA A 35 -5.07 8.03 -18.66
CA ALA A 35 -3.70 7.93 -19.18
C ALA A 35 -2.66 8.82 -18.46
N VAL A 36 -2.73 8.89 -17.13
CA VAL A 36 -1.81 9.73 -16.33
C VAL A 36 -0.38 9.18 -16.31
N ILE A 37 -0.20 7.94 -16.73
CA ILE A 37 1.10 7.27 -16.86
C ILE A 37 1.11 6.36 -18.08
N SER A 38 2.23 6.37 -18.83
CA SER A 38 2.43 5.44 -19.95
C SER A 38 2.65 4.02 -19.45
N ASP A 39 2.36 3.04 -20.32
CA ASP A 39 2.57 1.63 -20.00
C ASP A 39 4.04 1.31 -19.67
N SER A 40 4.98 1.88 -20.42
CA SER A 40 6.42 1.72 -20.19
C SER A 40 6.84 2.23 -18.79
N ASN A 41 6.37 3.41 -18.40
CA ASN A 41 6.67 3.99 -17.10
C ASN A 41 5.98 3.22 -15.97
N ARG A 42 4.76 2.72 -16.22
CA ARG A 42 4.02 1.88 -15.28
C ARG A 42 4.78 0.59 -14.97
N VAL A 43 5.24 -0.13 -15.99
CA VAL A 43 6.04 -1.36 -15.83
C VAL A 43 7.34 -1.07 -15.08
N PHE A 44 8.03 0.02 -15.42
CA PHE A 44 9.23 0.45 -14.70
C PHE A 44 8.97 0.70 -13.21
N LEU A 45 7.90 1.42 -12.87
CA LEU A 45 7.52 1.68 -11.48
C LEU A 45 7.12 0.40 -10.74
N GLN A 46 6.36 -0.50 -11.38
CA GLN A 46 5.98 -1.78 -10.80
C GLN A 46 7.21 -2.62 -10.42
N GLN A 47 8.24 -2.66 -11.27
CA GLN A 47 9.50 -3.35 -10.98
C GLN A 47 10.25 -2.71 -9.80
N ALA A 48 10.36 -1.39 -9.77
CA ALA A 48 11.00 -0.68 -8.65
C ALA A 48 10.23 -0.86 -7.32
N MET A 49 8.90 -0.85 -7.38
CA MET A 49 8.03 -1.09 -6.23
C MET A 49 8.10 -2.55 -5.75
N ARG A 50 8.30 -3.51 -6.66
CA ARG A 50 8.55 -4.91 -6.29
C ARG A 50 9.88 -5.06 -5.56
N ALA A 51 10.94 -4.42 -6.07
CA ALA A 51 12.26 -4.43 -5.42
C ALA A 51 12.20 -3.84 -4.00
N THR A 52 11.39 -2.80 -3.78
CA THR A 52 11.15 -2.22 -2.44
C THR A 52 10.63 -3.27 -1.45
N VAL A 53 9.72 -4.16 -1.88
CA VAL A 53 9.22 -5.25 -1.05
C VAL A 53 10.23 -6.38 -0.90
N GLU A 54 10.86 -6.81 -1.99
CA GLU A 54 11.74 -7.99 -1.98
C GLU A 54 13.09 -7.75 -1.29
N GLN A 55 13.57 -6.51 -1.28
CA GLN A 55 14.91 -6.13 -0.83
C GLN A 55 14.85 -5.25 0.41
N THR A 56 14.19 -4.07 0.32
CA THR A 56 14.22 -3.08 1.40
C THR A 56 13.35 -3.48 2.59
N HIS A 57 12.13 -3.96 2.32
CA HIS A 57 11.15 -4.33 3.35
C HIS A 57 10.86 -5.82 3.37
N ARG A 58 11.86 -6.65 3.04
CA ARG A 58 11.68 -8.10 2.90
C ARG A 58 11.12 -8.74 4.17
N SER A 59 11.67 -8.42 5.33
CA SER A 59 11.19 -8.98 6.60
C SER A 59 9.79 -8.53 7.00
N ALA A 60 9.28 -7.42 6.43
CA ALA A 60 8.02 -6.81 6.82
C ALA A 60 6.89 -7.12 5.83
N ALA A 61 7.12 -6.87 4.54
CA ALA A 61 6.08 -6.84 3.52
C ALA A 61 6.16 -8.01 2.52
N TYR A 62 7.29 -8.72 2.41
CA TYR A 62 7.40 -9.82 1.46
C TYR A 62 6.61 -11.04 1.93
N ARG A 63 5.95 -11.73 0.98
CA ARG A 63 5.23 -12.98 1.19
C ARG A 63 5.45 -13.90 -0.02
N ASP A 64 5.65 -15.19 0.22
CA ASP A 64 5.86 -16.16 -0.86
C ASP A 64 4.60 -16.41 -1.68
N PHE A 65 3.43 -16.19 -1.09
CA PHE A 65 2.12 -16.45 -1.71
C PHE A 65 1.62 -15.31 -2.62
N ALA A 66 2.32 -14.17 -2.71
CA ALA A 66 1.86 -13.01 -3.48
C ALA A 66 3.02 -12.19 -4.08
N ALA A 67 2.79 -11.59 -5.24
CA ALA A 67 3.74 -10.71 -5.91
C ALA A 67 3.56 -9.25 -5.43
N LEU A 68 3.63 -9.06 -4.12
CA LEU A 68 3.44 -7.75 -3.47
C LEU A 68 4.47 -6.72 -3.95
N ALA A 69 3.99 -5.52 -4.29
CA ALA A 69 4.80 -4.37 -4.67
C ALA A 69 4.31 -3.14 -3.90
N GLY A 70 5.22 -2.24 -3.54
CA GLY A 70 4.84 -1.04 -2.81
C GLY A 70 5.92 0.03 -2.74
N LYS A 71 5.52 1.19 -2.23
CA LYS A 71 6.42 2.29 -1.92
C LYS A 71 6.31 2.62 -0.44
N SER A 72 7.46 2.63 0.24
CA SER A 72 7.57 3.10 1.62
C SER A 72 7.99 4.56 1.69
N GLY A 73 7.70 5.22 2.80
CA GLY A 73 8.25 6.53 3.14
C GLY A 73 8.15 6.80 4.64
N THR A 74 8.97 7.72 5.11
CA THR A 74 8.85 8.32 6.44
C THR A 74 8.74 9.82 6.29
N VAL A 75 7.95 10.46 7.15
CA VAL A 75 7.81 11.91 7.21
C VAL A 75 8.17 12.38 8.60
N GLU A 76 9.04 13.38 8.70
CA GLU A 76 9.25 14.16 9.92
C GLU A 76 8.07 15.12 10.07
N ALA A 77 7.11 14.75 10.91
CA ALA A 77 5.81 15.43 10.98
C ALA A 77 5.86 16.69 11.85
N SER A 78 6.55 16.63 12.99
CA SER A 78 6.64 17.72 13.97
C SER A 78 7.73 17.44 15.02
N TRP A 79 7.88 18.33 16.00
CA TRP A 79 8.68 18.09 17.21
C TRP A 79 7.80 17.55 18.34
N ASP A 80 8.22 16.44 18.95
CA ASP A 80 7.61 15.89 20.15
C ASP A 80 8.33 16.44 21.39
N ALA A 81 7.70 17.39 22.09
CA ALA A 81 8.29 18.03 23.25
C ALA A 81 8.37 17.12 24.49
N GLU A 82 7.48 16.12 24.60
CA GLU A 82 7.47 15.20 25.76
C GLU A 82 8.63 14.20 25.67
N LEU A 83 8.93 13.75 24.45
CA LEU A 83 9.98 12.76 24.18
C LEU A 83 11.30 13.36 23.68
N GLU A 84 11.37 14.69 23.60
CA GLU A 84 12.48 15.49 23.08
C GLU A 84 13.07 14.93 21.78
N ARG A 85 12.20 14.63 20.80
CA ARG A 85 12.60 14.06 19.50
C ARG A 85 11.66 14.43 18.37
N VAL A 86 12.11 14.21 17.14
CA VAL A 86 11.27 14.39 15.95
C VAL A 86 10.16 13.34 15.92
N ALA A 87 8.93 13.79 15.68
CA ALA A 87 7.78 12.94 15.44
C ALA A 87 7.83 12.37 14.03
N LEU A 88 7.71 11.04 13.92
CA LEU A 88 7.83 10.33 12.66
C LEU A 88 6.52 9.65 12.30
N ASP A 89 6.09 9.84 11.06
CA ASP A 89 5.02 9.07 10.44
C ASP A 89 5.60 8.06 9.45
N SER A 90 5.07 6.83 9.44
CA SER A 90 5.41 5.78 8.49
C SER A 90 4.32 5.64 7.44
N TRP A 91 4.71 5.58 6.17
CA TRP A 91 3.82 5.37 5.03
C TRP A 91 4.20 4.12 4.26
N PHE A 92 3.18 3.39 3.81
CA PHE A 92 3.33 2.33 2.82
C PHE A 92 2.10 2.28 1.91
N ILE A 93 2.32 2.31 0.60
CA ILE A 93 1.27 2.15 -0.40
C ILE A 93 1.65 1.00 -1.32
N GLY A 94 0.78 0.02 -1.49
CA GLY A 94 1.10 -1.16 -2.29
C GLY A 94 -0.11 -1.95 -2.77
N PHE A 95 0.17 -2.98 -3.55
CA PHE A 95 -0.78 -3.89 -4.19
C PHE A 95 -0.10 -5.22 -4.57
N ASP A 96 -0.88 -6.25 -4.91
CA ASP A 96 -0.36 -7.49 -5.52
C ASP A 96 -0.26 -7.33 -7.04
N LEU A 97 0.91 -7.54 -7.62
CA LEU A 97 1.11 -7.49 -9.08
C LEU A 97 0.33 -8.58 -9.82
N ASN A 98 0.10 -9.72 -9.18
CA ASN A 98 -0.64 -10.83 -9.79
C ASN A 98 -2.16 -10.62 -9.69
N ARG A 99 -2.61 -9.83 -8.71
CA ARG A 99 -4.02 -9.48 -8.45
C ARG A 99 -4.13 -8.00 -8.08
N PRO A 100 -4.03 -7.07 -9.05
CA PRO A 100 -4.04 -5.63 -8.80
C PRO A 100 -5.48 -5.09 -8.62
N ASP A 101 -6.35 -5.85 -7.94
CA ASP A 101 -7.75 -5.49 -7.66
C ASP A 101 -7.89 -4.62 -6.40
N MET A 102 -6.83 -4.51 -5.60
CA MET A 102 -6.81 -3.70 -4.38
C MET A 102 -5.48 -2.96 -4.20
N VAL A 103 -5.56 -1.64 -4.02
CA VAL A 103 -4.44 -0.79 -3.57
C VAL A 103 -4.69 -0.38 -2.13
N ILE A 104 -3.71 -0.60 -1.26
CA ILE A 104 -3.80 -0.26 0.17
C ILE A 104 -2.81 0.87 0.45
N ALA A 105 -3.30 1.97 1.02
CA ALA A 105 -2.47 3.05 1.54
C ALA A 105 -2.58 3.08 3.07
N ILE A 106 -1.45 2.83 3.75
CA ILE A 106 -1.36 2.81 5.21
C ILE A 106 -0.47 3.97 5.66
N GLN A 107 -0.97 4.75 6.60
CA GLN A 107 -0.20 5.71 7.38
C GLN A 107 -0.26 5.29 8.85
N GLU A 108 0.90 5.10 9.47
CA GLU A 108 1.03 5.02 10.91
C GLU A 108 1.65 6.31 11.43
N GLN A 109 0.95 6.99 12.32
CA GLN A 109 1.40 8.27 12.85
C GLN A 109 2.20 8.09 14.14
N ASN A 110 3.14 8.98 14.38
CA ASN A 110 3.90 9.05 15.62
C ASN A 110 4.61 7.73 15.99
N VAL A 111 5.19 7.03 15.01
CA VAL A 111 5.82 5.72 15.22
C VAL A 111 7.03 5.79 16.16
N HIS A 112 7.58 6.98 16.39
CA HIS A 112 8.64 7.26 17.36
C HIS A 112 8.22 7.07 18.83
N LYS A 113 6.90 7.10 19.12
CA LYS A 113 6.37 6.90 20.48
C LYS A 113 6.38 5.44 20.92
N SER A 114 6.41 4.51 19.98
CA SER A 114 6.39 3.08 20.30
C SER A 114 7.81 2.51 20.35
N PRO A 115 8.17 1.75 21.40
CA PRO A 115 9.47 1.08 21.48
C PRO A 115 9.65 0.04 20.36
N ASP A 116 8.55 -0.57 19.90
CA ASP A 116 8.54 -1.58 18.83
C ASP A 116 8.65 -0.96 17.43
N ARG A 117 8.64 0.38 17.33
CA ARG A 117 8.73 1.16 16.07
C ARG A 117 7.89 0.55 14.94
N PRO A 118 6.56 0.55 15.10
CA PRO A 118 5.68 -0.06 14.12
C PRO A 118 5.89 0.61 12.76
N SER A 119 5.67 -0.14 11.69
CA SER A 119 5.86 0.36 10.33
C SER A 119 4.65 0.03 9.48
N ALA A 120 4.28 0.98 8.62
CA ALA A 120 3.22 0.78 7.64
C ALA A 120 3.54 -0.39 6.67
N ALA A 121 4.82 -0.68 6.42
CA ALA A 121 5.24 -1.83 5.62
C ALA A 121 4.90 -3.17 6.30
N LEU A 122 5.10 -3.27 7.61
CA LEU A 122 4.73 -4.46 8.38
C LEU A 122 3.21 -4.64 8.39
N ARG A 123 2.45 -3.56 8.61
CA ARG A 123 0.99 -3.60 8.56
C ARG A 123 0.49 -4.05 7.20
N PHE A 124 1.09 -3.54 6.13
CA PHE A 124 0.75 -3.94 4.77
C PHE A 124 0.90 -5.45 4.58
N GLY A 125 2.01 -6.05 5.02
CA GLY A 125 2.20 -7.50 4.99
C GLY A 125 1.14 -8.26 5.80
N GLN A 126 0.84 -7.79 7.02
CA GLN A 126 -0.17 -8.39 7.90
C GLN A 126 -1.59 -8.37 7.30
N VAL A 127 -1.97 -7.29 6.58
CA VAL A 127 -3.25 -7.25 5.88
C VAL A 127 -3.33 -8.35 4.82
N TYR A 128 -2.26 -8.58 4.06
CA TYR A 128 -2.25 -9.66 3.06
C TYR A 128 -2.25 -11.06 3.70
N ASP A 129 -1.62 -11.25 4.86
CA ASP A 129 -1.75 -12.50 5.62
C ASP A 129 -3.22 -12.80 5.92
N LEU A 130 -3.95 -11.80 6.45
CA LEU A 130 -5.38 -11.95 6.75
C LEU A 130 -6.21 -12.23 5.49
N LEU A 131 -6.00 -11.48 4.42
CA LEU A 131 -6.82 -11.61 3.23
C LEU A 131 -6.57 -12.93 2.48
N TYR A 132 -5.32 -13.40 2.43
CA TYR A 132 -4.93 -14.50 1.53
C TYR A 132 -4.75 -15.84 2.26
N LEU A 133 -4.48 -15.82 3.57
CA LEU A 133 -4.34 -17.06 4.35
C LEU A 133 -5.63 -17.43 5.08
N ASP A 134 -6.38 -16.45 5.60
CA ASP A 134 -7.67 -16.72 6.28
C ASP A 134 -8.79 -17.12 5.29
N SER A 135 -8.60 -16.84 4.00
CA SER A 135 -9.49 -17.32 2.93
C SER A 135 -9.24 -18.78 2.52
N SER A 136 -8.14 -19.39 2.98
CA SER A 136 -7.83 -20.80 2.71
C SER A 136 -8.56 -21.77 3.64
N THR A 137 -8.95 -21.33 4.84
CA THR A 137 -9.75 -22.11 5.81
C THR A 137 -11.25 -22.08 5.47
N ALA A 138 -11.74 -20.99 4.86
CA ALA A 138 -13.15 -20.87 4.46
C ALA A 138 -13.55 -21.77 3.27
N ARG A 139 -12.61 -22.19 2.42
CA ARG A 139 -12.88 -23.03 1.23
C ARG A 139 -12.72 -24.53 1.44
N ALA A 140 -12.34 -24.97 2.64
CA ALA A 140 -12.22 -26.38 2.98
C ALA A 140 -13.50 -26.94 3.65
N GLY A 141 -14.57 -26.14 3.74
CA GLY A 141 -15.83 -26.49 4.39
C GLY A 141 -17.04 -26.64 3.46
N ASP A 142 -16.85 -26.57 2.14
CA ASP A 142 -17.90 -26.73 1.12
C ASP A 142 -17.76 -28.06 0.35
#